data_AF-A0A2W6NNV9-F1
#
_entry.id   AF-A0A2W6NNV9-F1
#
_cell.length_a   1.000
_cell.length_b   1.000
_cell.length_c   1.000
_cell.angle_alpha   90.00
_cell.angle_beta   90.00
_cell.angle_gamma   90.00
#
_symmetry.space_group_name_H-M   'P 1'
#
loop_
_entity.id
_entity.type
_entity.pdbx_description
1 polymer ?
#
loop_
_entity_poly.entity_id
_entity_poly.type
_entity_poly.pdbx_seq_one_letter_code
_entity_poly.pdbx_strand_id
1 'polypeptide(L)'
;MANYSIIQDSANYKTFKNNTWITLSSTLPIKDVFLSEGITNLNVLDRKSTLLLQNMTDTGSLGSGKVYKSTVDLKKYIEIANLSVK
;
A
#
# COMPACT_ATOMS: atom_id res chain seq x y z
N MET A 1 17.90 -3.51 7.62
CA MET A 1 16.45 -3.69 7.40
C MET A 1 16.26 -5.02 6.71
N ALA A 2 15.50 -5.94 7.30
CA ALA A 2 15.23 -7.22 6.65
C ALA A 2 14.15 -7.01 5.59
N ASN A 3 14.47 -7.36 4.34
CA ASN A 3 13.56 -7.30 3.20
C ASN A 3 12.85 -8.65 3.14
N TYR A 4 11.64 -8.72 3.68
CA TYR A 4 10.83 -9.93 3.61
C TYR A 4 10.02 -9.86 2.31
N SER A 5 10.13 -10.91 1.52
CA SER A 5 9.51 -10.97 0.20
C SER A 5 9.15 -12.42 -0.04
N ILE A 6 7.86 -12.75 -0.06
CA ILE A 6 7.41 -14.06 -0.55
C ILE A 6 7.20 -13.95 -2.04
N ILE A 7 7.81 -14.88 -2.77
CA ILE A 7 7.57 -15.08 -4.19
C ILE A 7 7.11 -16.52 -4.44
N GLN A 8 6.41 -16.75 -5.53
CA GLN A 8 6.19 -18.07 -6.07
C GLN A 8 7.11 -18.26 -7.28
N ASP A 9 7.95 -19.31 -7.24
CA ASP A 9 8.82 -19.69 -8.34
C ASP A 9 8.76 -21.21 -8.52
N SER A 10 8.44 -21.66 -9.74
CA SER A 10 8.47 -23.07 -10.12
C SER A 10 7.69 -23.97 -9.13
N ALA A 11 6.44 -23.58 -8.85
CA ALA A 11 5.53 -24.19 -7.86
C ALA A 11 5.94 -24.10 -6.38
N ASN A 12 7.06 -23.46 -6.05
CA ASN A 12 7.51 -23.29 -4.67
C ASN A 12 7.35 -21.85 -4.21
N TYR A 13 6.91 -21.68 -2.98
CA TYR A 13 6.89 -20.41 -2.28
C TYR A 13 8.25 -20.21 -1.61
N LYS A 14 8.92 -19.10 -1.92
CA LYS A 14 10.28 -18.80 -1.45
C LYS A 14 10.30 -17.44 -0.76
N THR A 15 11.19 -17.29 0.22
CA THR A 15 11.51 -16.00 0.82
C THR A 15 12.99 -15.69 0.70
N PHE A 16 13.33 -14.39 0.67
CA PHE A 16 14.70 -13.94 0.63
C PHE A 16 15.19 -13.63 2.05
N LYS A 17 16.12 -14.45 2.57
CA LYS A 17 16.71 -14.29 3.89
C LYS A 17 18.22 -14.52 3.81
N ASN A 18 18.99 -13.74 4.57
CA ASN A 18 20.45 -13.88 4.65
C ASN A 18 21.12 -13.94 3.27
N ASN A 19 20.72 -13.04 2.36
CA ASN A 19 21.22 -12.96 0.99
C ASN A 19 20.96 -14.22 0.12
N THR A 20 20.01 -15.08 0.48
CA THR A 20 19.68 -16.30 -0.26
C THR A 20 18.17 -16.55 -0.33
N TRP A 21 17.73 -17.28 -1.37
CA TRP A 21 16.36 -17.73 -1.50
C TRP A 21 16.16 -19.05 -0.74
N ILE A 22 15.19 -19.06 0.17
CA ILE A 22 14.84 -20.22 0.98
C ILE A 22 13.42 -20.66 0.60
N THR A 23 13.24 -21.95 0.32
CA THR A 23 11.91 -22.53 0.07
C THR A 23 11.14 -22.65 1.39
N LEU A 24 9.95 -22.06 1.43
CA LEU A 24 9.02 -22.14 2.55
C LEU A 24 8.03 -23.30 2.41
N SER A 25 7.50 -23.49 1.20
CA SER A 25 6.46 -24.48 0.93
C SER A 25 6.37 -24.81 -0.57
N SER A 26 5.97 -26.04 -0.89
CA SER A 26 5.59 -26.48 -2.24
C SER A 26 4.08 -26.34 -2.52
N THR A 27 3.31 -25.91 -1.52
CA THR A 27 1.87 -25.63 -1.59
C THR A 27 1.59 -24.23 -1.03
N LEU A 28 0.37 -23.72 -1.25
CA LEU A 28 -0.03 -22.40 -0.75
C LEU A 28 0.29 -22.29 0.76
N PRO A 29 1.14 -21.33 1.19
CA PRO A 29 1.52 -21.21 2.59
C PRO A 29 0.30 -20.92 3.44
N ILE A 30 0.24 -21.51 4.62
CA ILE A 30 -0.76 -21.14 5.61
C ILE A 30 -0.58 -19.67 6.01
N LYS A 31 -1.68 -19.05 6.45
CA LYS A 31 -1.74 -17.63 6.82
C LYS A 31 -0.54 -17.20 7.67
N ASP A 32 -0.21 -17.94 8.72
CA ASP A 32 0.85 -17.57 9.66
C ASP A 32 2.23 -17.50 8.99
N VAL A 33 2.54 -18.43 8.09
CA VAL A 33 3.79 -18.42 7.30
C VAL A 33 3.83 -17.23 6.35
N PHE A 34 2.71 -16.90 5.72
CA PHE A 34 2.63 -15.73 4.86
C PHE A 34 2.86 -14.43 5.65
N LEU A 35 2.30 -14.35 6.86
CA LEU A 35 2.44 -13.18 7.74
C LEU A 35 3.86 -13.03 8.31
N SER A 36 4.54 -14.12 8.69
CA SER A 36 5.88 -14.03 9.28
C SER A 36 6.99 -13.90 8.24
N GLU A 37 6.80 -14.45 7.03
CA GLU A 37 7.87 -14.60 6.04
C GLU A 37 7.72 -13.70 4.81
N GLY A 38 6.51 -13.16 4.55
CA GLY A 38 6.20 -12.45 3.31
C GLY A 38 5.87 -10.98 3.44
N ILE A 39 5.38 -10.55 4.60
CA ILE A 39 5.01 -9.15 4.83
C ILE A 39 5.47 -8.75 6.24
N THR A 40 6.42 -7.82 6.33
CA THR A 40 6.92 -7.28 7.61
C THR A 40 5.89 -6.53 8.42
N ASN A 41 4.92 -5.91 7.73
CA ASN A 41 4.01 -4.98 8.35
C ASN A 41 2.65 -5.02 7.65
N LEU A 42 1.65 -5.54 8.37
CA LEU A 42 0.26 -5.61 7.89
C LEU A 42 -0.50 -4.29 8.07
N ASN A 43 0.06 -3.31 8.77
CA ASN A 43 -0.58 -2.02 8.97
C ASN A 43 -0.81 -1.28 7.65
N VAL A 44 -0.05 -1.62 6.59
CA VAL A 44 -0.29 -1.09 5.23
C VAL A 44 -1.63 -1.57 4.63
N LEU A 45 -2.18 -2.66 5.16
CA LEU A 45 -3.48 -3.21 4.76
C LEU A 45 -4.61 -2.79 5.72
N ASP A 46 -4.28 -2.32 6.93
CA ASP A 46 -5.23 -1.75 7.91
C ASP A 46 -5.60 -0.31 7.50
N ARG A 47 -6.43 -0.20 6.44
CA ARG A 47 -6.93 1.08 5.95
C ARG A 47 -8.02 1.61 6.89
N LYS A 48 -7.74 2.69 7.60
CA LYS A 48 -8.72 3.40 8.43
C LYS A 48 -9.28 4.62 7.71
N SER A 49 -10.55 4.92 7.96
CA SER A 49 -11.14 6.18 7.52
C SER A 49 -10.35 7.33 8.14
N THR A 50 -9.84 8.22 7.29
CA THR A 50 -9.12 9.44 7.70
C THR A 50 -9.99 10.63 7.38
N LEU A 51 -10.22 11.48 8.38
CA LEU A 51 -10.89 12.76 8.18
C LEU A 51 -9.87 13.77 7.64
N LEU A 52 -10.09 14.25 6.42
CA LEU A 52 -9.24 15.27 5.80
C LEU A 52 -9.91 16.63 5.94
N LEU A 53 -9.26 17.56 6.64
CA LEU A 53 -9.68 18.95 6.70
C LEU A 53 -9.05 19.70 5.52
N GLN A 54 -9.86 20.15 4.57
CA GLN A 54 -9.40 20.97 3.46
C GLN A 54 -10.05 22.35 3.51
N ASN A 55 -9.22 23.37 3.69
CA ASN A 55 -9.67 24.75 3.63
C ASN A 55 -10.03 25.12 2.19
N MET A 56 -11.20 25.73 2.01
CA MET A 56 -11.63 26.24 0.71
C MET A 56 -11.16 27.67 0.51
N THR A 57 -10.89 28.05 -0.74
CA THR A 57 -10.52 29.42 -1.10
C THR A 57 -11.76 30.17 -1.56
N ASP A 58 -11.95 31.41 -1.08
CA ASP A 58 -12.96 32.33 -1.64
C ASP A 58 -12.52 32.70 -3.06
N THR A 59 -13.32 32.33 -4.05
CA THR A 59 -13.05 32.58 -5.48
C THR A 59 -13.89 33.73 -6.03
N GLY A 60 -14.62 34.44 -5.18
CA GLY A 60 -15.43 35.59 -5.54
C GLY A 60 -16.92 35.27 -5.72
N SER A 61 -17.61 36.16 -6.41
CA SER A 61 -19.08 36.16 -6.55
C SER A 61 -19.52 35.40 -7.81
N LEU A 62 -20.61 34.61 -7.70
CA LEU A 62 -21.30 34.03 -8.85
C LEU A 62 -22.80 34.38 -8.73
N GLY A 63 -23.25 35.37 -9.51
CA GLY A 63 -24.56 35.97 -9.32
C GLY A 63 -24.65 36.71 -7.98
N SER A 64 -25.67 36.41 -7.18
CA SER A 64 -25.88 36.97 -5.83
C SER A 64 -25.17 36.18 -4.70
N GLY A 65 -24.49 35.08 -5.03
CA GLY A 65 -23.84 34.19 -4.06
C GLY A 65 -22.31 34.27 -4.07
N LYS A 66 -21.69 33.65 -3.05
CA LYS A 66 -20.24 33.41 -2.98
C LYS A 66 -19.89 32.00 -3.44
N VAL A 67 -18.74 31.85 -4.09
CA VAL A 67 -18.22 30.55 -4.53
C VAL A 67 -16.91 30.23 -3.81
N TYR A 68 -16.89 29.05 -3.21
CA TYR A 68 -15.69 28.48 -2.60
C TYR A 68 -15.27 27.24 -3.41
N LYS A 69 -13.98 27.10 -3.69
CA LYS A 69 -13.43 25.92 -4.41
C LYS A 69 -12.15 25.44 -3.72
N SER A 70 -11.93 24.13 -3.75
CA SER A 70 -10.62 23.54 -3.46
C SER A 70 -10.40 22.31 -4.35
N THR A 71 -9.14 22.02 -4.69
CA THR A 71 -8.76 20.84 -5.48
C THR A 71 -8.20 19.78 -4.54
N VAL A 72 -8.76 18.57 -4.54
CA VAL A 72 -8.24 17.44 -3.74
C VAL A 72 -7.17 16.71 -4.57
N ASP A 73 -5.95 16.63 -4.06
CA ASP A 73 -4.91 15.78 -4.65
C ASP A 73 -4.96 14.38 -4.02
N LEU A 74 -5.57 13.43 -4.74
CA LEU A 74 -5.71 12.05 -4.29
C LEU A 74 -4.41 11.24 -4.42
N LYS A 75 -3.41 11.70 -5.18
CA LYS A 75 -2.14 10.97 -5.36
C LYS A 75 -1.34 10.89 -4.06
N LYS A 76 -1.51 11.86 -3.17
CA LYS A 76 -0.89 11.87 -1.83
C LYS A 76 -1.45 10.82 -0.88
N TYR A 77 -2.64 10.28 -1.16
CA TYR A 77 -3.34 9.34 -0.28
C TYR A 77 -3.46 7.93 -0.88
N ILE A 78 -3.29 7.81 -2.20
CA ILE A 78 -3.28 6.55 -2.93
C ILE A 78 -1.86 6.35 -3.48
N GLU A 79 -0.88 6.25 -2.58
CA GLU A 79 0.49 5.98 -3.02
C GLU A 79 0.69 4.47 -3.19
N ILE A 80 0.70 4.01 -4.44
CA ILE A 80 1.39 2.78 -4.83
C ILE A 80 2.74 3.24 -5.39
N ALA A 81 3.76 3.29 -4.53
CA ALA A 81 5.07 3.88 -4.85
C ALA A 81 5.76 3.20 -6.05
N ASN A 82 5.52 1.90 -6.26
CA ASN A 82 5.89 1.19 -7.48
C ASN A 82 5.19 -0.17 -7.50
N LEU A 83 4.71 -0.62 -8.66
CA LEU A 83 4.32 -2.01 -8.88
C LEU A 83 4.99 -2.51 -10.16
N SER A 84 6.26 -2.87 -10.02
CA SER A 84 7.03 -3.53 -11.07
C SER A 84 6.74 -5.03 -11.02
N VAL A 85 5.94 -5.51 -11.97
CA VAL A 85 5.84 -6.95 -12.27
C VAL A 85 6.75 -7.22 -13.46
N LYS A 86 7.70 -8.14 -13.28
CA LYS A 86 8.65 -8.56 -14.30
C LYS A 86 8.17 -9.84 -14.97
#